data_AF-A0A9W9EVS8-F1
#
_entry.id   AF-A0A9W9EVS8-F1
#
_cell.length_a   1.000
_cell.length_b   1.000
_cell.length_c   1.000
_cell.angle_alpha   90.00
_cell.angle_beta   90.00
_cell.angle_gamma   90.00
#
_symmetry.space_group_name_H-M   'P 1'
#
loop_
_entity.id
_entity.type
_entity.pdbx_description
1 polymer ?
#
loop_
_entity_poly.entity_id
_entity_poly.type
_entity_poly.pdbx_seq_one_letter_code
_entity_poly.pdbx_strand_id
1 'polypeptide(L)'
;MNRHIRKLFAPTRRLYSTSPPSKQPSSPNKLELQDLTPSELCYYWDTKQPTSEQLAFAEKLFVPSRHSPLKLWSASKFRTAPLSSIEPEVAFLGRSNVGKSSLLNAIMGQEICWTSSKPGRTREMNAFGIGGTKGGESKVVLLDMPGYGKASRAEWGMEIMKYLQGRKQLRRTFILVDSEHGIKQQDADILQLCRHNGIPHQIILSKVDKVLSKSKKQLKTGVSTASIQRLAKMLQDMKPLVQPDARISEGPGSLGELITCSSEVPVGSGQFLGVNTVRWAILAAAGIDGSLDGVKPVLRQPSMEALADTN
;
A
#
# COMPACT_ATOMS: atom_id res chain seq x y z
N MET A 1 -17.69 59.53 41.08
CA MET A 1 -16.53 58.74 40.58
C MET A 1 -16.91 57.27 40.68
N ASN A 2 -17.13 56.64 39.53
CA ASN A 2 -17.53 55.23 39.35
C ASN A 2 -16.47 54.24 39.87
N ARG A 3 -16.89 53.13 40.47
CA ARG A 3 -16.66 51.77 39.94
C ARG A 3 -17.34 50.69 40.79
N HIS A 4 -18.33 50.06 40.17
CA HIS A 4 -18.99 48.83 40.60
C HIS A 4 -18.06 47.62 40.46
N ILE A 5 -17.99 46.78 41.47
CA ILE A 5 -17.48 45.40 41.38
C ILE A 5 -18.69 44.48 41.18
N ARG A 6 -18.98 44.10 39.94
CA ARG A 6 -19.87 42.97 39.62
C ARG A 6 -19.01 41.73 39.45
N LYS A 7 -19.13 40.77 40.37
CA LYS A 7 -18.65 39.39 40.17
C LYS A 7 -19.55 38.72 39.12
N LEU A 8 -19.01 38.47 37.94
CA LEU A 8 -19.64 37.68 36.88
C LEU A 8 -19.59 36.19 37.27
N PHE A 9 -20.73 35.62 37.63
CA PHE A 9 -20.93 34.18 37.61
C PHE A 9 -21.17 33.76 36.16
N ALA A 10 -20.23 33.02 35.58
CA ALA A 10 -20.39 32.40 34.28
C ALA A 10 -21.26 31.14 34.41
N PRO A 11 -22.25 30.90 33.53
CA PRO A 11 -23.04 29.67 33.56
C PRO A 11 -22.23 28.49 33.03
N THR A 12 -22.21 27.41 33.80
CA THR A 12 -21.59 26.13 33.47
C THR A 12 -22.22 25.56 32.19
N ARG A 13 -21.52 25.65 31.05
CA ARG A 13 -21.90 24.92 29.82
C ARG A 13 -21.78 23.42 30.10
N ARG A 14 -22.91 22.71 30.19
CA ARG A 14 -22.94 21.25 30.07
C ARG A 14 -22.36 20.89 28.69
N LEU A 15 -21.19 20.27 28.70
CA LEU A 15 -20.63 19.61 27.53
C LEU A 15 -21.52 18.39 27.23
N TYR A 16 -22.39 18.51 26.25
CA TYR A 16 -23.04 17.34 25.66
C TYR A 16 -21.97 16.55 24.92
N SER A 17 -21.56 15.44 25.52
CA SER A 17 -20.83 14.37 24.85
C SER A 17 -21.75 13.77 23.78
N THR A 18 -21.71 14.29 22.56
CA THR A 18 -22.32 13.62 21.41
C THR A 18 -21.33 12.61 20.86
N SER A 19 -21.17 11.49 21.56
CA SER A 19 -20.67 10.27 20.94
C SER A 19 -21.58 9.95 19.75
N PRO A 20 -21.05 9.77 18.52
CA PRO A 20 -21.86 9.45 17.38
C PRO A 20 -22.63 8.13 17.65
N PRO A 21 -23.89 8.02 17.18
CA PRO A 21 -24.67 6.82 17.43
C PRO A 21 -23.96 5.61 16.85
N SER A 22 -23.76 4.58 17.70
CA SER A 22 -23.34 3.26 17.26
C SER A 22 -24.39 2.75 16.26
N LYS A 23 -24.04 2.71 14.97
CA LYS A 23 -24.91 2.12 13.96
C LYS A 23 -25.02 0.63 14.27
N GLN A 24 -26.22 0.18 14.67
CA GLN A 24 -26.50 -1.25 14.75
C GLN A 24 -26.28 -1.87 13.35
N PRO A 25 -25.75 -3.10 13.28
CA PRO A 25 -25.53 -3.76 12.00
C PRO A 25 -26.84 -3.84 11.22
N SER A 26 -26.78 -3.45 9.94
CA SER A 26 -27.95 -3.36 9.07
C SER A 26 -28.63 -4.72 8.78
N SER A 27 -28.04 -5.84 9.21
CA SER A 27 -28.69 -7.16 9.34
C SER A 27 -27.85 -8.09 10.24
N PRO A 28 -28.45 -9.06 10.96
CA PRO A 28 -27.74 -9.90 11.94
C PRO A 28 -26.67 -10.84 11.33
N ASN A 29 -26.67 -11.06 10.01
CA ASN A 29 -25.75 -11.97 9.32
C ASN A 29 -24.72 -11.26 8.44
N LYS A 30 -24.54 -9.94 8.60
CA LYS A 30 -23.56 -9.16 7.83
C LYS A 30 -22.68 -8.33 8.74
N LEU A 31 -21.41 -8.25 8.37
CA LEU A 31 -20.41 -7.41 9.00
C LEU A 31 -20.32 -6.08 8.25
N GLU A 32 -20.32 -4.97 8.97
CA GLU A 32 -20.13 -3.65 8.37
C GLU A 32 -18.69 -3.54 7.82
N LEU A 33 -18.52 -2.86 6.68
CA LEU A 33 -17.22 -2.81 5.99
C LEU A 33 -16.10 -2.16 6.81
N GLN A 34 -16.46 -1.19 7.64
CA GLN A 34 -15.54 -0.47 8.54
C GLN A 34 -15.03 -1.34 9.68
N ASP A 35 -15.75 -2.41 10.02
CA ASP A 35 -15.41 -3.28 11.14
C ASP A 35 -14.61 -4.51 10.67
N LEU A 36 -14.40 -4.65 9.35
CA LEU A 36 -13.59 -5.73 8.78
C LEU A 36 -12.12 -5.57 9.17
N THR A 37 -11.60 -6.60 9.80
CA THR A 37 -10.22 -6.66 10.28
C THR A 37 -9.24 -7.01 9.16
N PRO A 38 -7.93 -6.74 9.33
CA PRO A 38 -6.91 -7.15 8.37
C PRO A 38 -6.91 -8.66 8.08
N SER A 39 -7.22 -9.52 9.06
CA SER A 39 -7.26 -10.98 8.89
C SER A 39 -8.48 -11.49 8.12
N GLU A 40 -9.59 -10.74 8.10
CA GLU A 40 -10.76 -11.07 7.28
C GLU A 40 -10.57 -10.67 5.82
N LEU A 41 -9.74 -9.65 5.56
CA LEU A 41 -9.49 -9.14 4.22
C LEU A 41 -8.21 -9.68 3.58
N CYS A 42 -7.19 -9.98 4.36
CA CYS A 42 -5.85 -10.33 3.89
C CYS A 42 -5.44 -11.71 4.41
N TYR A 43 -4.41 -12.29 3.80
CA TYR A 43 -3.89 -13.59 4.20
C TYR A 43 -2.42 -13.47 4.61
N TYR A 44 -2.11 -13.83 5.85
CA TYR A 44 -0.77 -13.74 6.45
C TYR A 44 -0.33 -15.13 6.85
N TRP A 45 0.84 -15.58 6.41
CA TRP A 45 1.36 -16.90 6.78
C TRP A 45 2.81 -16.89 7.29
N ASP A 46 3.65 -15.92 6.87
CA ASP A 46 5.00 -15.74 7.45
C ASP A 46 5.19 -14.35 8.10
N THR A 47 4.20 -13.47 7.99
CA THR A 47 4.25 -12.12 8.58
C THR A 47 3.19 -11.94 9.66
N LYS A 48 3.39 -10.93 10.50
CA LYS A 48 2.41 -10.54 11.53
C LYS A 48 1.41 -9.57 10.94
N GLN A 49 0.16 -9.72 11.37
CA GLN A 49 -0.90 -8.76 11.08
C GLN A 49 -0.57 -7.40 11.70
N PRO A 50 -0.89 -6.28 11.04
CA PRO A 50 -0.70 -4.96 11.63
C PRO A 50 -1.64 -4.75 12.82
N THR A 51 -1.14 -4.08 13.85
CA THR A 51 -1.97 -3.66 15.00
C THR A 51 -2.81 -2.43 14.65
N SER A 52 -3.86 -2.18 15.43
CA SER A 52 -4.70 -0.98 15.25
C SER A 52 -3.91 0.32 15.38
N GLU A 53 -2.90 0.36 16.26
CA GLU A 53 -2.01 1.52 16.43
C GLU A 53 -1.15 1.75 15.19
N GLN A 54 -0.62 0.67 14.59
CA GLN A 54 0.16 0.74 13.35
C GLN A 54 -0.68 1.23 12.18
N LEU A 55 -1.92 0.77 12.07
CA LEU A 55 -2.87 1.24 11.05
C LEU A 55 -3.23 2.72 11.24
N ALA A 56 -3.48 3.15 12.49
CA ALA A 56 -3.75 4.55 12.81
C ALA A 56 -2.55 5.46 12.54
N PHE A 57 -1.33 4.99 12.84
CA PHE A 57 -0.09 5.69 12.50
C PHE A 57 0.07 5.84 10.99
N ALA A 58 -0.14 4.75 10.24
CA ALA A 58 -0.07 4.75 8.79
C ALA A 58 -1.12 5.69 8.17
N GLU A 59 -2.34 5.70 8.69
CA GLU A 59 -3.35 6.66 8.26
C GLU A 59 -2.87 8.10 8.44
N LYS A 60 -2.45 8.46 9.66
CA LYS A 60 -2.03 9.83 10.02
C LYS A 60 -0.89 10.33 9.13
N LEU A 61 0.09 9.48 8.83
CA LEU A 61 1.27 9.86 8.06
C LEU A 61 0.96 10.12 6.57
N PHE A 62 -0.08 9.48 6.04
CA PHE A 62 -0.53 9.65 4.65
C PHE A 62 -1.61 10.73 4.49
N VAL A 63 -2.06 11.37 5.58
CA VAL A 63 -2.99 12.50 5.50
C VAL A 63 -2.36 13.64 4.68
N PRO A 64 -3.05 14.18 3.67
CA PRO A 64 -2.55 15.29 2.90
C PRO A 64 -2.23 16.52 3.75
N SER A 65 -1.13 17.17 3.43
CA SER A 65 -0.63 18.41 4.03
C SER A 65 0.06 19.27 2.97
N ARG A 66 0.55 20.44 3.37
CA ARG A 66 1.34 21.30 2.48
C ARG A 66 2.60 20.62 1.92
N HIS A 67 3.13 19.59 2.60
CA HIS A 67 4.41 18.96 2.28
C HIS A 67 4.28 17.46 1.96
N SER A 68 3.05 16.93 1.81
CA SER A 68 2.82 15.51 1.52
C SER A 68 1.39 15.30 1.03
N PRO A 69 1.13 14.47 0.02
CA PRO A 69 2.09 13.96 -0.96
C PRO A 69 2.71 15.07 -1.82
N LEU A 70 3.93 14.86 -2.33
CA LEU A 70 4.57 15.75 -3.31
C LEU A 70 5.05 14.95 -4.52
N LYS A 71 4.73 15.42 -5.73
CA LYS A 71 5.32 14.86 -6.94
C LYS A 71 6.78 15.33 -7.04
N LEU A 72 7.72 14.39 -6.95
CA LEU A 72 9.16 14.69 -6.92
C LEU A 72 9.74 14.77 -8.34
N TRP A 73 9.46 13.76 -9.16
CA TRP A 73 9.97 13.67 -10.52
C TRP A 73 9.15 12.71 -11.40
N SER A 74 9.33 12.84 -12.71
CA SER A 74 8.88 11.88 -13.73
C SER A 74 10.06 11.53 -14.63
N ALA A 75 10.25 10.23 -14.92
CA ALA A 75 11.36 9.77 -15.75
C ALA A 75 10.93 8.64 -16.69
N SER A 76 11.27 8.77 -17.97
CA SER A 76 11.00 7.73 -18.98
C SER A 76 12.09 6.66 -19.06
N LYS A 77 13.28 6.92 -18.49
CA LYS A 77 14.45 6.01 -18.49
C LYS A 77 15.07 5.94 -17.10
N PHE A 78 15.67 4.79 -16.75
CA PHE A 78 16.32 4.60 -15.45
C PHE A 78 17.43 5.64 -15.22
N ARG A 79 18.29 5.85 -16.22
CA ARG A 79 19.41 6.80 -16.15
C ARG A 79 19.01 8.27 -15.94
N THR A 80 17.74 8.61 -16.16
CA THR A 80 17.22 9.97 -15.97
C THR A 80 16.56 10.16 -14.60
N ALA A 81 16.40 9.09 -13.82
CA ALA A 81 15.91 9.20 -12.45
C ALA A 81 17.00 9.83 -11.54
N PRO A 82 16.63 10.76 -10.64
CA PRO A 82 17.60 11.39 -9.73
C PRO A 82 18.35 10.37 -8.87
N LEU A 83 19.68 10.44 -8.86
CA LEU A 83 20.55 9.52 -8.11
C LEU A 83 20.82 9.96 -6.66
N SER A 84 20.52 11.21 -6.31
CA SER A 84 20.84 11.83 -5.03
C SER A 84 19.82 11.58 -3.90
N SER A 85 18.75 10.83 -4.15
CA SER A 85 17.74 10.52 -3.13
C SER A 85 18.28 9.51 -2.11
N ILE A 86 18.04 9.80 -0.83
CA ILE A 86 18.43 8.95 0.30
C ILE A 86 17.23 8.22 0.92
N GLU A 87 16.03 8.65 0.55
CA GLU A 87 14.77 8.12 1.06
C GLU A 87 14.54 6.67 0.61
N PRO A 88 13.92 5.83 1.46
CA PRO A 88 13.49 4.50 1.03
C PRO A 88 12.40 4.63 -0.04
N GLU A 89 12.51 3.78 -1.06
CA GLU A 89 11.59 3.74 -2.20
C GLU A 89 10.79 2.45 -2.22
N VAL A 90 9.53 2.55 -2.65
CA VAL A 90 8.69 1.40 -2.97
C VAL A 90 8.10 1.57 -4.37
N ALA A 91 8.13 0.50 -5.16
CA ALA A 91 7.64 0.51 -6.54
C ALA A 91 6.27 -0.17 -6.66
N PHE A 92 5.38 0.41 -7.45
CA PHE A 92 4.09 -0.17 -7.78
C PHE A 92 4.07 -0.63 -9.23
N LEU A 93 3.90 -1.93 -9.43
CA LEU A 93 3.76 -2.59 -10.73
C LEU A 93 2.38 -3.22 -10.85
N GLY A 94 1.94 -3.47 -12.07
CA GLY A 94 0.70 -4.20 -12.34
C GLY A 94 0.32 -4.13 -13.81
N ARG A 95 -0.55 -5.04 -14.26
CA ARG A 95 -1.09 -4.97 -15.62
C ARG A 95 -1.83 -3.65 -15.85
N SER A 96 -1.92 -3.23 -17.11
CA SER A 96 -2.82 -2.11 -17.46
C SER A 96 -4.24 -2.37 -16.92
N ASN A 97 -4.85 -1.35 -16.32
CA ASN A 97 -6.21 -1.36 -15.74
C ASN A 97 -6.44 -2.25 -14.50
N VAL A 98 -5.40 -2.75 -13.81
CA VAL A 98 -5.58 -3.42 -12.50
C VAL A 98 -5.94 -2.45 -11.38
N GLY A 99 -5.87 -1.13 -11.62
CA GLY A 99 -6.24 -0.11 -10.62
C GLY A 99 -5.06 0.50 -9.86
N LYS A 100 -3.83 0.37 -10.35
CA LYS A 100 -2.61 0.93 -9.73
C LYS A 100 -2.69 2.43 -9.44
N SER A 101 -2.98 3.25 -10.43
CA SER A 101 -3.05 4.70 -10.25
C SER A 101 -4.23 5.11 -9.36
N SER A 102 -5.35 4.38 -9.41
CA SER A 102 -6.48 4.57 -8.49
C SER A 102 -6.11 4.23 -7.05
N LEU A 103 -5.36 3.15 -6.84
CA LEU A 103 -4.85 2.78 -5.53
C LEU A 103 -3.88 3.82 -5.00
N LEU A 104 -2.96 4.32 -5.83
CA LEU A 104 -2.03 5.37 -5.42
C LEU A 104 -2.77 6.65 -4.99
N ASN A 105 -3.78 7.09 -5.74
CA ASN A 105 -4.61 8.22 -5.32
C ASN A 105 -5.35 7.96 -4.01
N ALA A 106 -5.88 6.75 -3.82
CA ALA A 106 -6.54 6.37 -2.57
C ALA A 106 -5.57 6.32 -1.37
N ILE A 107 -4.36 5.80 -1.56
CA ILE A 107 -3.28 5.79 -0.56
C ILE A 107 -2.89 7.21 -0.20
N MET A 108 -2.70 8.08 -1.20
CA MET A 108 -2.25 9.46 -1.00
C MET A 108 -3.35 10.43 -0.56
N GLY A 109 -4.63 10.04 -0.66
CA GLY A 109 -5.77 10.90 -0.34
C GLY A 109 -5.93 12.11 -1.28
N GLN A 110 -5.25 12.10 -2.42
CA GLN A 110 -5.28 13.16 -3.44
C GLN A 110 -5.21 12.58 -4.85
N GLU A 111 -5.90 13.18 -5.80
CA GLU A 111 -5.89 12.79 -7.21
C GLU A 111 -4.66 13.36 -7.94
N ILE A 112 -3.49 12.75 -7.72
CA ILE A 112 -2.22 13.19 -8.32
C ILE A 112 -1.82 12.32 -9.51
N CYS A 113 -2.16 11.03 -9.45
CA CYS A 113 -1.96 10.10 -10.54
C CYS A 113 -3.14 10.18 -11.52
N TRP A 114 -2.84 10.19 -12.82
CA TRP A 114 -3.87 10.15 -13.86
C TRP A 114 -4.54 8.77 -13.91
N THR A 115 -5.84 8.72 -13.67
CA THR A 115 -6.65 7.51 -13.82
C THR A 115 -7.35 7.50 -15.19
N SER A 116 -7.25 6.39 -15.92
CA SER A 116 -7.98 6.21 -17.18
C SER A 116 -8.28 4.73 -17.39
N SER A 117 -9.42 4.43 -18.00
CA SER A 117 -9.78 3.08 -18.44
C SER A 117 -9.04 2.68 -19.73
N LYS A 118 -8.41 3.62 -20.44
CA LYS A 118 -7.63 3.34 -21.65
C LYS A 118 -6.22 2.82 -21.27
N PRO A 119 -5.79 1.66 -21.80
CA PRO A 119 -4.45 1.13 -21.54
C PRO A 119 -3.30 2.07 -21.97
N GLY A 120 -2.13 1.94 -21.32
CA GLY A 120 -0.89 2.61 -21.76
C GLY A 120 -0.73 4.09 -21.38
N ARG A 121 -1.42 4.55 -20.32
CA ARG A 121 -1.42 5.99 -19.93
C ARG A 121 -0.22 6.41 -19.07
N THR A 122 0.18 5.61 -18.09
CA THR A 122 1.43 5.84 -17.33
C THR A 122 2.59 5.45 -18.24
N ARG A 123 3.21 6.45 -18.88
CA ARG A 123 4.32 6.28 -19.84
C ARG A 123 5.70 6.49 -19.24
N GLU A 124 5.73 7.01 -18.02
CA GLU A 124 6.91 7.39 -17.27
C GLU A 124 6.78 6.83 -15.86
N MET A 125 7.92 6.59 -15.21
CA MET A 125 7.98 6.34 -13.78
C MET A 125 7.71 7.67 -13.08
N ASN A 126 6.75 7.71 -12.16
CA ASN A 126 6.43 8.91 -11.38
C ASN A 126 6.76 8.68 -9.91
N ALA A 127 7.50 9.59 -9.30
CA ALA A 127 7.85 9.51 -7.89
C ALA A 127 7.06 10.50 -7.05
N PHE A 128 6.52 10.00 -5.93
CA PHE A 128 5.73 10.76 -4.99
C PHE A 128 6.31 10.61 -3.59
N GLY A 129 6.73 11.71 -2.99
CA GLY A 129 7.21 11.77 -1.62
C GLY A 129 6.06 11.83 -0.62
N ILE A 130 6.14 11.03 0.43
CA ILE A 130 5.12 10.93 1.50
C ILE A 130 5.74 11.23 2.86
N GLY A 131 4.97 11.90 3.73
CA GLY A 131 5.37 12.21 5.11
C GLY A 131 6.36 13.37 5.21
N GLY A 132 6.42 14.24 4.20
CA GLY A 132 7.34 15.36 4.15
C GLY A 132 7.16 16.37 5.29
N THR A 133 8.27 16.98 5.73
CA THR A 133 8.28 18.05 6.74
C THR A 133 8.77 19.37 6.15
N LYS A 134 8.80 20.46 6.93
CA LYS A 134 9.25 21.80 6.47
C LYS A 134 10.66 21.81 5.84
N GLY A 135 11.50 20.80 6.12
CA GLY A 135 12.83 20.63 5.53
C GLY A 135 12.86 20.00 4.13
N GLY A 136 11.71 19.60 3.57
CA GLY A 136 11.60 19.07 2.21
C GLY A 136 11.83 17.57 2.04
N GLU A 137 12.43 16.91 3.03
CA GLU A 137 12.67 15.46 3.00
C GLU A 137 11.38 14.67 3.24
N SER A 138 11.14 13.66 2.40
CA SER A 138 10.04 12.70 2.56
C SER A 138 10.47 11.52 3.43
N LYS A 139 9.52 10.86 4.09
CA LYS A 139 9.80 9.64 4.87
C LYS A 139 9.92 8.41 3.97
N VAL A 140 9.17 8.39 2.87
CA VAL A 140 9.17 7.31 1.89
C VAL A 140 8.78 7.87 0.52
N VAL A 141 9.29 7.27 -0.54
CA VAL A 141 8.95 7.61 -1.93
C VAL A 141 8.19 6.46 -2.59
N LEU A 142 7.05 6.77 -3.19
CA LEU A 142 6.20 5.85 -3.92
C LEU A 142 6.44 6.04 -5.42
N LEU A 143 6.75 4.95 -6.11
CA LEU A 143 6.97 4.97 -7.56
C LEU A 143 5.79 4.35 -8.29
N ASP A 144 5.09 5.14 -9.09
CA ASP A 144 4.10 4.65 -10.06
C ASP A 144 4.83 4.19 -11.33
N MET A 145 5.04 2.88 -11.46
CA MET A 145 5.69 2.33 -12.65
C MET A 145 4.68 2.22 -13.81
N PRO A 146 5.14 2.31 -15.07
CA PRO A 146 4.30 1.97 -16.22
C PRO A 146 3.72 0.55 -16.11
N GLY A 147 2.46 0.38 -16.50
CA GLY A 147 1.81 -0.93 -16.44
C GLY A 147 2.30 -1.87 -17.53
N TYR A 148 2.40 -3.17 -17.24
CA TYR A 148 2.77 -4.20 -18.21
C TYR A 148 1.55 -4.82 -18.94
N GLY A 149 1.78 -5.58 -20.03
CA GLY A 149 0.75 -6.32 -20.78
C GLY A 149 0.43 -5.76 -22.17
N LYS A 150 -0.81 -5.98 -22.67
CA LYS A 150 -1.23 -5.75 -24.08
C LYS A 150 -0.95 -4.35 -24.67
N ALA A 151 -0.68 -3.34 -23.84
CA ALA A 151 -0.37 -1.97 -24.26
C ALA A 151 0.98 -1.45 -23.74
N SER A 152 1.81 -2.31 -23.14
CA SER A 152 3.15 -1.94 -22.67
C SER A 152 4.15 -2.07 -23.81
N ARG A 153 5.03 -1.07 -23.96
CA ARG A 153 6.16 -1.16 -24.89
C ARG A 153 7.20 -2.13 -24.33
N ALA A 154 7.76 -3.01 -25.15
CA ALA A 154 8.81 -3.96 -24.73
C ALA A 154 10.02 -3.25 -24.08
N GLU A 155 10.37 -2.07 -24.60
CA GLU A 155 11.43 -1.19 -24.09
C GLU A 155 11.23 -0.80 -22.62
N TRP A 156 9.99 -0.75 -22.13
CA TRP A 156 9.69 -0.41 -20.74
C TRP A 156 10.04 -1.55 -19.79
N GLY A 157 9.90 -2.80 -20.23
CA GLY A 157 10.30 -3.95 -19.43
C GLY A 157 11.77 -3.86 -19.03
N MET A 158 12.64 -3.52 -19.99
CA MET A 158 14.07 -3.37 -19.72
C MET A 158 14.38 -2.22 -18.75
N GLU A 159 13.77 -1.04 -18.93
CA GLU A 159 14.04 0.11 -18.07
C GLU A 159 13.49 -0.08 -16.64
N ILE A 160 12.31 -0.71 -16.52
CA ILE A 160 11.76 -1.10 -15.21
C ILE A 160 12.71 -2.09 -14.54
N MET A 161 13.15 -3.15 -15.22
CA MET A 161 14.05 -4.13 -14.62
C MET A 161 15.39 -3.53 -14.19
N LYS A 162 15.98 -2.63 -15.00
CA LYS A 162 17.17 -1.87 -14.61
C LYS A 162 16.94 -1.07 -13.33
N TYR A 163 15.77 -0.44 -13.19
CA TYR A 163 15.40 0.27 -11.98
C TYR A 163 15.31 -0.68 -10.78
N LEU A 164 14.54 -1.76 -10.91
CA LEU A 164 14.29 -2.70 -9.82
C LEU A 164 15.56 -3.40 -9.32
N GLN A 165 16.53 -3.66 -10.20
CA GLN A 165 17.80 -4.30 -9.85
C GLN A 165 18.85 -3.29 -9.38
N GLY A 166 18.92 -2.11 -9.98
CA GLY A 166 20.01 -1.16 -9.78
C GLY A 166 19.77 -0.11 -8.68
N ARG A 167 18.52 0.08 -8.25
CA ARG A 167 18.17 1.16 -7.30
C ARG A 167 18.40 0.74 -5.86
N LYS A 168 19.45 1.29 -5.23
CA LYS A 168 19.84 0.99 -3.84
C LYS A 168 18.77 1.37 -2.80
N GLN A 169 17.95 2.37 -3.11
CA GLN A 169 16.88 2.87 -2.24
C GLN A 169 15.63 1.99 -2.26
N LEU A 170 15.46 1.15 -3.30
CA LEU A 170 14.28 0.31 -3.46
C LEU A 170 14.24 -0.74 -2.34
N ARG A 171 13.19 -0.67 -1.53
CA ARG A 171 12.97 -1.60 -0.42
C ARG A 171 11.97 -2.70 -0.75
N ARG A 172 10.98 -2.39 -1.59
CA ARG A 172 9.94 -3.35 -1.96
C ARG A 172 9.25 -2.98 -3.26
N THR A 173 8.88 -4.02 -4.00
CA THR A 173 8.06 -3.93 -5.21
C THR A 173 6.68 -4.50 -4.93
N PHE A 174 5.66 -3.66 -4.94
CA PHE A 174 4.26 -4.06 -4.87
C PHE A 174 3.75 -4.42 -6.26
N ILE A 175 3.32 -5.67 -6.43
CA ILE A 175 2.73 -6.17 -7.68
C ILE A 175 1.22 -6.26 -7.49
N LEU A 176 0.48 -5.41 -8.21
CA LEU A 176 -0.96 -5.39 -8.16
C LEU A 176 -1.57 -6.42 -9.10
N VAL A 177 -2.48 -7.21 -8.55
CA VAL A 177 -3.28 -8.21 -9.26
C VAL A 177 -4.76 -7.86 -9.09
N ASP A 178 -5.51 -7.87 -10.18
CA ASP A 178 -6.96 -7.69 -10.12
C ASP A 178 -7.62 -8.93 -9.49
N SER A 179 -8.26 -8.77 -8.34
CA SER A 179 -8.85 -9.89 -7.57
C SER A 179 -9.94 -10.66 -8.32
N GLU A 180 -10.63 -10.06 -9.28
CA GLU A 180 -11.65 -10.72 -10.09
C GLU A 180 -11.03 -11.68 -11.11
N HIS A 181 -9.84 -11.34 -11.60
CA HIS A 181 -9.19 -12.05 -12.70
C HIS A 181 -8.08 -12.99 -12.24
N GLY A 182 -7.55 -12.76 -11.04
CA GLY A 182 -6.40 -13.47 -10.49
C GLY A 182 -5.11 -13.23 -11.28
N ILE A 183 -4.11 -14.06 -10.97
CA ILE A 183 -2.81 -14.06 -11.64
C ILE A 183 -2.99 -14.52 -13.08
N LYS A 184 -2.50 -13.71 -14.03
CA LYS A 184 -2.39 -14.07 -15.45
C LYS A 184 -0.94 -14.35 -15.81
N GLN A 185 -0.71 -14.85 -17.03
CA GLN A 185 0.63 -15.18 -17.51
C GLN A 185 1.61 -14.01 -17.35
N GLN A 186 1.22 -12.79 -17.73
CA GLN A 186 2.10 -11.63 -17.58
C GLN A 186 2.43 -11.29 -16.11
N ASP A 187 1.52 -11.59 -15.18
CA ASP A 187 1.81 -11.45 -13.75
C ASP A 187 2.81 -12.52 -13.31
N ALA A 188 2.63 -13.77 -13.76
CA ALA A 188 3.53 -14.88 -13.48
C ALA A 188 4.95 -14.63 -14.02
N ASP A 189 5.08 -14.05 -15.21
CA ASP A 189 6.37 -13.69 -15.82
C ASP A 189 7.10 -12.64 -14.97
N ILE A 190 6.41 -11.59 -14.52
CA ILE A 190 6.97 -10.56 -13.64
C ILE A 190 7.37 -11.16 -12.29
N LEU A 191 6.54 -12.03 -11.72
CA LEU A 191 6.87 -12.72 -10.47
C LEU A 191 8.12 -13.58 -10.63
N GLN A 192 8.23 -14.34 -11.73
CA GLN A 192 9.43 -15.12 -12.02
C GLN A 192 10.66 -14.22 -12.15
N LEU A 193 10.57 -13.09 -12.85
CA LEU A 193 11.66 -12.13 -12.96
C LEU A 193 12.06 -11.56 -11.59
N CYS A 194 11.09 -11.23 -10.73
CA CYS A 194 11.40 -10.76 -9.38
C CYS A 194 12.14 -11.82 -8.56
N ARG A 195 11.69 -13.08 -8.61
CA ARG A 195 12.35 -14.20 -7.92
C ARG A 195 13.77 -14.43 -8.43
N HIS A 196 13.92 -14.57 -9.75
CA HIS A 196 15.20 -14.83 -10.42
C HIS A 196 16.25 -13.76 -10.09
N ASN A 197 15.83 -12.50 -9.98
CA ASN A 197 16.74 -11.38 -9.68
C ASN A 197 16.80 -11.02 -8.19
N GLY A 198 16.18 -11.80 -7.30
CA GLY A 198 16.16 -11.53 -5.86
C GLY A 198 15.49 -10.19 -5.48
N ILE A 199 14.59 -9.68 -6.32
CA ILE A 199 13.89 -8.41 -6.08
C ILE A 199 12.83 -8.63 -4.99
N PRO A 200 12.90 -7.93 -3.84
CA PRO A 200 11.90 -8.04 -2.79
C PRO A 200 10.54 -7.57 -3.30
N HIS A 201 9.54 -8.44 -3.26
CA HIS A 201 8.23 -8.16 -3.81
C HIS A 201 7.08 -8.66 -2.93
N GLN A 202 5.94 -7.99 -3.04
CA GLN A 202 4.72 -8.27 -2.29
C GLN A 202 3.50 -8.09 -3.19
N ILE A 203 2.49 -8.94 -3.02
CA ILE A 203 1.29 -8.91 -3.84
C ILE A 203 0.21 -8.06 -3.17
N ILE A 204 -0.45 -7.24 -3.97
CA ILE A 204 -1.66 -6.53 -3.60
C ILE A 204 -2.79 -6.97 -4.52
N LEU A 205 -3.86 -7.52 -3.95
CA LEU A 205 -5.08 -7.78 -4.71
C LEU A 205 -5.97 -6.55 -4.68
N SER A 206 -6.15 -5.93 -5.84
CA SER A 206 -7.02 -4.77 -6.00
C SER A 206 -8.46 -5.18 -6.32
N LYS A 207 -9.39 -4.23 -6.20
CA LYS A 207 -10.82 -4.40 -6.53
C LYS A 207 -11.52 -5.51 -5.73
N VAL A 208 -11.06 -5.74 -4.49
CA VAL A 208 -11.58 -6.82 -3.63
C VAL A 208 -13.08 -6.69 -3.37
N ASP A 209 -13.64 -5.49 -3.52
CA ASP A 209 -15.07 -5.22 -3.47
C ASP A 209 -15.90 -6.12 -4.40
N LYS A 210 -15.35 -6.46 -5.57
CA LYS A 210 -16.01 -7.33 -6.54
C LYS A 210 -16.09 -8.79 -6.10
N VAL A 211 -15.12 -9.23 -5.29
CA VAL A 211 -15.10 -10.57 -4.70
C VAL A 211 -16.08 -10.63 -3.53
N LEU A 212 -16.11 -9.56 -2.72
CA LEU A 212 -16.99 -9.46 -1.56
C LEU A 212 -18.47 -9.34 -1.96
N SER A 213 -18.77 -8.68 -3.07
CA SER A 213 -20.12 -8.56 -3.60
C SER A 213 -20.13 -8.23 -5.09
N LYS A 214 -21.12 -8.77 -5.81
CA LYS A 214 -21.38 -8.39 -7.21
C LYS A 214 -22.01 -7.00 -7.34
N SER A 215 -22.56 -6.46 -6.26
CA SER A 215 -23.25 -5.16 -6.24
C SER A 215 -22.69 -4.23 -5.18
N LYS A 216 -22.21 -3.06 -5.61
CA LYS A 216 -21.76 -1.99 -4.71
C LYS A 216 -22.86 -1.51 -3.77
N LYS A 217 -24.14 -1.60 -4.17
CA LYS A 217 -25.27 -1.24 -3.29
C LYS A 217 -25.38 -2.21 -2.10
N GLN A 218 -25.11 -3.50 -2.33
CA GLN A 218 -25.15 -4.51 -1.27
C GLN A 218 -24.01 -4.30 -0.26
N LEU A 219 -22.84 -3.85 -0.72
CA LEU A 219 -21.70 -3.55 0.17
C LEU A 219 -22.01 -2.45 1.20
N LYS A 220 -22.94 -1.52 0.89
CA LYS A 220 -23.40 -0.50 1.85
C LYS A 220 -24.16 -1.07 3.05
N THR A 221 -24.63 -2.31 2.95
CA THR A 221 -25.35 -3.03 4.02
C THR A 221 -24.46 -4.05 4.72
N GLY A 222 -23.14 -3.92 4.54
CA GLY A 222 -22.16 -4.89 5.02
C GLY A 222 -21.93 -6.07 4.07
N VAL A 223 -21.10 -6.99 4.55
CA VAL A 223 -20.57 -8.16 3.83
C VAL A 223 -20.98 -9.43 4.57
N SER A 224 -21.38 -10.44 3.81
CA SER A 224 -21.74 -11.74 4.40
C SER A 224 -20.49 -12.56 4.77
N THR A 225 -20.59 -13.38 5.82
CA THR A 225 -19.53 -14.32 6.19
C THR A 225 -19.12 -15.24 5.04
N ALA A 226 -20.08 -15.67 4.21
CA ALA A 226 -19.80 -16.50 3.04
C ALA A 226 -18.92 -15.80 1.99
N SER A 227 -19.08 -14.47 1.81
CA SER A 227 -18.22 -13.67 0.94
C SER A 227 -16.80 -13.58 1.48
N ILE A 228 -16.64 -13.40 2.79
CA ILE A 228 -15.34 -13.34 3.47
C ILE A 228 -14.62 -14.69 3.35
N GLN A 229 -15.34 -15.80 3.58
CA GLN A 229 -14.79 -17.16 3.40
C GLN A 229 -14.36 -17.42 1.95
N ARG A 230 -15.12 -16.94 0.96
CA ARG A 230 -14.73 -17.04 -0.45
C ARG A 230 -13.44 -16.27 -0.74
N LEU A 231 -13.31 -15.06 -0.20
CA LEU A 231 -12.09 -14.28 -0.31
C LEU A 231 -10.91 -15.02 0.35
N ALA A 232 -11.08 -15.52 1.57
CA ALA A 232 -10.05 -16.27 2.29
C ALA A 232 -9.58 -17.50 1.50
N LYS A 233 -10.51 -18.30 0.95
CA LYS A 233 -10.19 -19.45 0.10
C LYS A 233 -9.40 -19.03 -1.15
N MET A 234 -9.86 -17.98 -1.84
CA MET A 234 -9.18 -17.46 -3.03
C MET A 234 -7.73 -17.02 -2.72
N LEU A 235 -7.49 -16.39 -1.57
CA LEU A 235 -6.14 -16.00 -1.15
C LEU A 235 -5.27 -17.22 -0.81
N GLN A 236 -5.82 -18.22 -0.14
CA GLN A 236 -5.12 -19.48 0.15
C GLN A 236 -4.73 -20.22 -1.13
N ASP A 237 -5.65 -20.32 -2.09
CA ASP A 237 -5.41 -20.97 -3.40
C ASP A 237 -4.33 -20.21 -4.22
N MET A 238 -4.13 -18.92 -3.96
CA MET A 238 -3.12 -18.09 -4.64
C MET A 238 -1.71 -18.21 -4.05
N LYS A 239 -1.57 -18.60 -2.77
CA LYS A 239 -0.27 -18.77 -2.10
C LYS A 239 0.77 -19.58 -2.90
N PRO A 240 0.47 -20.80 -3.40
CA PRO A 240 1.46 -21.60 -4.12
C PRO A 240 1.93 -20.95 -5.44
N LEU A 241 1.15 -20.02 -6.01
CA LEU A 241 1.51 -19.33 -7.26
C LEU A 241 2.49 -18.17 -7.02
N VAL A 242 2.38 -17.51 -5.87
CA VAL A 242 3.19 -16.32 -5.53
C VAL A 242 4.45 -16.68 -4.74
N GLN A 243 4.37 -17.76 -3.96
CA GLN A 243 5.46 -18.30 -3.18
C GLN A 243 5.57 -19.81 -3.43
N PRO A 244 6.02 -20.22 -4.64
CA PRO A 244 6.28 -21.62 -4.96
C PRO A 244 7.39 -22.20 -4.08
N ASP A 245 7.44 -23.53 -3.98
CA ASP A 245 8.46 -24.24 -3.20
C ASP A 245 9.87 -23.82 -3.63
N ALA A 246 10.71 -23.45 -2.66
CA ALA A 246 12.07 -22.98 -2.90
C ALA A 246 12.96 -24.01 -3.61
N ARG A 247 12.62 -25.31 -3.55
CA ARG A 247 13.33 -26.37 -4.29
C ARG A 247 13.05 -26.35 -5.79
N ILE A 248 11.93 -25.75 -6.19
CA ILE A 248 11.44 -25.67 -7.57
C ILE A 248 11.63 -24.26 -8.13
N SER A 249 11.64 -23.26 -7.25
CA SER A 249 11.69 -21.84 -7.60
C SER A 249 13.12 -21.33 -7.77
N GLU A 250 13.36 -20.58 -8.85
CA GLU A 250 14.60 -19.82 -9.07
C GLU A 250 14.65 -18.56 -8.20
N GLY A 251 14.62 -18.71 -6.86
CA GLY A 251 14.76 -17.61 -5.91
C GLY A 251 13.57 -17.42 -4.96
N PRO A 252 13.66 -16.43 -4.05
CA PRO A 252 12.71 -16.25 -2.96
C PRO A 252 11.36 -15.78 -3.50
N GLY A 253 10.28 -16.45 -3.08
CA GLY A 253 8.91 -16.04 -3.44
C GLY A 253 8.49 -14.69 -2.88
N SER A 254 7.23 -14.32 -3.11
CA SER A 254 6.68 -13.09 -2.54
C SER A 254 6.78 -13.10 -1.02
N LEU A 255 6.77 -11.91 -0.42
CA LEU A 255 6.58 -11.78 1.02
C LEU A 255 5.40 -12.63 1.50
N GLY A 256 5.51 -13.17 2.72
CA GLY A 256 4.59 -14.13 3.32
C GLY A 256 3.20 -13.59 3.70
N GLU A 257 2.66 -12.68 2.89
CA GLU A 257 1.32 -12.13 2.98
C GLU A 257 0.75 -11.74 1.60
N LEU A 258 -0.58 -11.83 1.48
CA LEU A 258 -1.38 -11.26 0.42
C LEU A 258 -2.27 -10.17 1.03
N ILE A 259 -2.02 -8.92 0.66
CA ILE A 259 -2.85 -7.80 1.12
C ILE A 259 -3.90 -7.46 0.07
N THR A 260 -5.08 -7.04 0.51
CA THR A 260 -6.20 -6.73 -0.38
C THR A 260 -6.69 -5.31 -0.18
N CYS A 261 -7.25 -4.71 -1.23
CA CYS A 261 -7.80 -3.38 -1.17
C CYS A 261 -8.87 -3.13 -2.24
N SER A 262 -9.67 -2.10 -2.01
CA SER A 262 -10.52 -1.47 -3.02
C SER A 262 -10.27 0.04 -2.98
N SER A 263 -10.22 0.68 -4.15
CA SER A 263 -10.15 2.14 -4.27
C SER A 263 -11.51 2.77 -4.59
N GLU A 264 -12.58 1.96 -4.58
CA GLU A 264 -13.93 2.40 -4.98
C GLU A 264 -14.96 2.25 -3.87
N VAL A 265 -14.61 1.56 -2.78
CA VAL A 265 -15.48 1.32 -1.63
C VAL A 265 -14.98 2.11 -0.43
N PRO A 266 -15.62 3.26 -0.13
CA PRO A 266 -15.28 4.03 1.06
C PRO A 266 -15.77 3.31 2.32
N VAL A 267 -14.96 3.31 3.37
CA VAL A 267 -15.28 2.74 4.68
C VAL A 267 -15.29 3.78 5.81
N GLY A 268 -14.97 5.03 5.47
CA GLY A 268 -14.94 6.17 6.37
C GLY A 268 -14.64 7.46 5.61
N SER A 269 -14.45 8.57 6.32
CA SER A 269 -14.12 9.85 5.69
C SER A 269 -12.74 9.76 5.01
N GLY A 270 -12.70 9.72 3.67
CA GLY A 270 -11.46 9.65 2.89
C GLY A 270 -10.70 8.32 3.00
N GLN A 271 -11.32 7.30 3.59
CA GLN A 271 -10.73 5.96 3.74
C GLN A 271 -11.43 4.96 2.82
N PHE A 272 -10.64 4.08 2.22
CA PHE A 272 -11.14 3.00 1.38
C PHE A 272 -10.76 1.64 1.95
N LEU A 273 -11.58 0.63 1.64
CA LEU A 273 -11.43 -0.73 2.14
C LEU A 273 -10.01 -1.28 1.90
N GLY A 274 -9.33 -1.68 2.97
CA GLY A 274 -7.98 -2.28 2.93
C GLY A 274 -6.83 -1.31 2.62
N VAL A 275 -7.09 -0.03 2.32
CA VAL A 275 -6.03 0.93 1.95
C VAL A 275 -5.08 1.24 3.11
N ASN A 276 -5.56 1.26 4.35
CA ASN A 276 -4.68 1.47 5.52
C ASN A 276 -3.69 0.31 5.72
N THR A 277 -4.08 -0.93 5.40
CA THR A 277 -3.15 -2.08 5.39
C THR A 277 -2.05 -1.88 4.35
N VAL A 278 -2.39 -1.36 3.16
CA VAL A 278 -1.40 -1.04 2.14
C VAL A 278 -0.47 0.10 2.58
N ARG A 279 -1.01 1.16 3.20
CA ARG A 279 -0.20 2.25 3.79
C ARG A 279 0.79 1.70 4.81
N TRP A 280 0.34 0.81 5.71
CA TRP A 280 1.23 0.17 6.66
C TRP A 280 2.31 -0.69 5.98
N ALA A 281 1.94 -1.51 4.99
CA ALA A 281 2.91 -2.33 4.26
C ALA A 281 4.01 -1.49 3.58
N ILE A 282 3.67 -0.30 3.09
CA ILE A 282 4.65 0.68 2.57
C ILE A 282 5.63 1.13 3.66
N LEU A 283 5.11 1.50 4.85
CA LEU A 283 5.95 1.97 5.96
C LEU A 283 6.83 0.86 6.53
N ALA A 284 6.28 -0.34 6.69
CA ALA A 284 7.03 -1.52 7.11
C ALA A 284 8.16 -1.84 6.12
N ALA A 285 7.90 -1.75 4.80
CA ALA A 285 8.94 -1.90 3.78
C ALA A 285 10.02 -0.82 3.88
N ALA A 286 9.64 0.41 4.22
CA ALA A 286 10.56 1.52 4.44
C ALA A 286 11.35 1.43 5.77
N GLY A 287 11.09 0.42 6.61
CA GLY A 287 11.73 0.28 7.92
C GLY A 287 11.16 1.20 9.01
N ILE A 288 9.96 1.73 8.80
CA ILE A 288 9.24 2.58 9.75
C ILE A 288 8.32 1.68 10.58
N ASP A 289 8.56 1.61 11.88
CA ASP A 289 7.90 0.65 12.80
C ASP A 289 6.71 1.22 13.58
N GLY A 290 6.41 2.51 13.38
CA GLY A 290 5.30 3.20 14.05
C GLY A 290 5.65 3.73 15.45
N SER A 291 6.89 3.58 15.91
CA SER A 291 7.39 4.34 17.06
C SER A 291 7.61 5.80 16.68
N LEU A 292 7.39 6.73 17.62
CA LEU A 292 7.57 8.17 17.39
C LEU A 292 9.04 8.54 17.03
N ASP A 293 9.98 7.62 17.23
CA ASP A 293 11.42 7.76 17.00
C ASP A 293 11.93 6.71 15.98
N GLY A 294 11.51 6.74 14.71
CA GLY A 294 11.73 5.57 13.83
C GLY A 294 12.09 5.81 12.36
N VAL A 295 13.38 6.01 12.08
CA VAL A 295 14.04 5.30 10.97
C VAL A 295 15.21 4.54 11.61
N LYS A 296 15.11 3.22 11.77
CA LYS A 296 16.30 2.43 12.13
C LYS A 296 17.22 2.36 10.92
N PRO A 297 18.54 2.63 11.06
CA PRO A 297 19.47 2.36 9.99
C PRO A 297 19.44 0.86 9.69
N VAL A 298 19.26 0.52 8.41
CA VAL A 298 19.33 -0.85 7.92
C VAL A 298 20.71 -1.40 8.28
N LEU A 299 20.77 -2.41 9.15
CA LEU A 299 22.00 -3.12 9.47
C LEU A 299 22.55 -3.71 8.17
N ARG A 300 23.68 -3.18 7.69
CA ARG A 300 24.47 -3.83 6.65
C ARG A 300 24.93 -5.16 7.22
N GLN A 301 24.68 -6.27 6.51
CA GLN A 301 25.42 -7.49 6.78
C GLN A 301 26.92 -7.19 6.63
N PRO A 302 27.78 -7.60 7.58
CA PRO A 302 29.21 -7.42 7.42
C PRO A 302 29.67 -8.22 6.21
N SER A 303 30.45 -7.58 5.34
CA SER A 303 31.16 -8.23 4.24
C SER A 303 32.08 -9.32 4.80
N MET A 304 32.15 -10.46 4.11
CA MET A 304 33.03 -11.59 4.42
C MET A 304 34.51 -11.28 4.10
N GLU A 305 35.02 -10.13 4.54
CA GLU A 305 36.43 -9.74 4.37
C GLU A 305 37.17 -9.54 5.71
N ALA A 306 36.51 -9.74 6.85
CA ALA A 306 37.12 -9.53 8.17
C ALA A 306 37.52 -10.80 8.93
N LEU A 307 37.78 -11.92 8.25
CA LEU A 307 38.23 -13.19 8.87
C LEU A 307 39.57 -13.71 8.30
N ALA A 308 40.36 -12.87 7.63
CA ALA A 308 41.66 -13.28 7.08
C ALA A 308 42.89 -12.89 7.92
N ASP A 309 42.74 -12.06 8.96
CA ASP A 309 43.87 -11.62 9.79
C ASP A 309 43.68 -12.04 11.25
N THR A 310 43.90 -13.32 11.51
CA THR A 310 44.38 -13.83 12.82
C THR A 310 44.81 -15.29 12.63
N ASN A 311 46.08 -15.45 12.24
CA ASN A 311 46.90 -16.63 12.51
C ASN A 311 48.35 -16.17 12.64
#